data_AF-A0A953BT93-F1
#
_entry.id   AF-A0A953BT93-F1
#
_cell.length_a   1.000
_cell.length_b   1.000
_cell.length_c   1.000
_cell.angle_alpha   90.00
_cell.angle_beta   90.00
_cell.angle_gamma   90.00
#
_symmetry.space_group_name_H-M   'P 1'
#
loop_
_entity.id
_entity.type
_entity.pdbx_description
1 polymer ?
#
loop_
_entity_poly.entity_id
_entity_poly.type
_entity_poly.pdbx_seq_one_letter_code
_entity_poly.pdbx_strand_id
1 'polypeptide(L)' 'MAHEMNDDVLNDEQAGDGYEEITSEEVDRVVEQLETLISQTESENIRSCLEEAADRIFALVYGDDADVVSEDASPLGEAA' A
#
# COMPACT_ATOMS: atom_id res chain seq x y z
N MET A 1 -43.55 21.05 8.32
CA MET A 1 -42.61 20.26 7.49
C MET A 1 -41.22 20.75 7.81
N ALA A 2 -40.60 20.18 8.84
CA ALA A 2 -39.18 20.36 9.05
C ALA A 2 -38.50 19.50 7.98
N HIS A 3 -37.80 20.15 7.06
CA HIS A 3 -36.84 19.47 6.19
C HIS A 3 -35.68 19.13 7.11
N GLU A 4 -35.70 17.92 7.66
CA GLU A 4 -34.55 17.32 8.34
C GLU A 4 -33.39 17.38 7.35
N MET A 5 -32.48 18.30 7.61
CA MET A 5 -31.28 18.49 6.84
C MET A 5 -30.46 17.21 7.00
N ASN A 6 -30.31 16.55 5.86
CA ASN A 6 -29.41 15.46 5.59
C ASN A 6 -28.10 15.62 6.39
N ASP A 7 -27.93 14.79 7.42
CA ASP A 7 -26.74 14.66 8.26
C ASP A 7 -25.65 13.92 7.47
N ASP A 8 -25.36 14.39 6.25
CA ASP A 8 -24.24 13.95 5.40
C ASP A 8 -23.24 15.12 5.28
N VAL A 9 -23.06 15.88 6.37
CA VAL A 9 -21.95 16.82 6.46
C VAL A 9 -20.76 16.06 7.02
N LEU A 10 -20.08 15.37 6.09
CA LEU A 10 -18.63 15.32 5.97
C LEU A 10 -17.91 15.59 7.30
N ASN A 11 -17.63 14.53 8.05
CA ASN A 11 -16.68 14.54 9.15
C ASN A 11 -15.25 14.70 8.56
N ASP A 12 -14.98 15.91 8.07
CA ASP A 12 -13.73 16.41 7.46
C ASP A 12 -12.69 16.78 8.55
N GLU A 13 -12.87 16.29 9.78
CA GLU A 13 -12.07 16.68 10.95
C GLU A 13 -10.80 15.82 11.17
N GLN A 14 -10.35 15.08 10.15
CA GLN A 14 -9.03 14.45 10.11
C GLN A 14 -8.17 14.97 8.93
N ALA A 15 -8.30 16.25 8.59
CA ALA A 15 -7.36 16.97 7.73
C ALA A 15 -6.00 17.18 8.44
N GLY A 16 -5.32 16.09 8.80
CA GLY A 16 -3.86 16.05 8.73
C GLY A 16 -3.47 15.96 7.27
N ASP A 17 -2.23 16.29 6.94
CA ASP A 17 -1.64 16.24 5.60
C ASP A 17 -1.51 14.79 5.04
N GLY A 18 -2.42 13.90 5.44
CA GLY A 18 -2.45 12.48 5.16
C GLY A 18 -3.45 12.15 4.06
N TYR A 19 -3.02 11.29 3.14
CA TYR A 19 -3.91 10.68 2.17
C TYR A 19 -5.02 9.88 2.86
N GLU A 20 -6.14 9.70 2.18
CA GLU A 20 -7.20 8.78 2.63
C GLU A 20 -6.63 7.36 2.80
N GLU A 21 -6.84 6.76 3.96
CA GLU A 21 -6.45 5.37 4.22
C GLU A 21 -7.35 4.42 3.42
N ILE A 22 -6.75 3.52 2.65
CA ILE A 22 -7.47 2.52 1.86
C ILE A 22 -7.52 1.18 2.58
N THR A 23 -8.63 0.45 2.42
CA THR A 23 -8.78 -0.89 2.98
C THR A 23 -7.90 -1.92 2.27
N SER A 24 -7.60 -3.06 2.90
CA SER A 24 -6.84 -4.14 2.25
C SER A 24 -7.54 -4.66 0.98
N GLU A 25 -8.88 -4.71 0.95
CA GLU A 25 -9.65 -5.09 -0.23
C GLU A 25 -9.51 -4.07 -1.39
N GLU A 26 -9.30 -2.79 -1.06
CA GLU A 26 -8.99 -1.76 -2.05
C GLU A 26 -7.57 -1.89 -2.58
N VAL A 27 -6.60 -2.21 -1.71
CA VAL A 27 -5.23 -2.48 -2.13
C VAL A 27 -5.17 -3.66 -3.11
N ASP A 28 -5.83 -4.78 -2.79
CA ASP A 28 -5.85 -5.96 -3.67
C ASP A 28 -6.41 -5.62 -5.06
N ARG A 29 -7.49 -4.81 -5.12
CA ARG A 29 -8.05 -4.33 -6.39
C ARG A 29 -7.11 -3.42 -7.16
N VAL A 30 -6.31 -2.60 -6.48
CA VAL A 30 -5.33 -1.72 -7.11
C VAL A 30 -4.18 -2.54 -7.68
N VAL A 31 -3.68 -3.52 -6.94
CA VAL A 31 -2.60 -4.42 -7.40
C VAL A 31 -3.05 -5.21 -8.63
N GLU A 32 -4.24 -5.81 -8.62
CA GLU A 32 -4.78 -6.54 -9.78
C GLU A 32 -4.89 -5.65 -11.05
N GLN A 33 -5.31 -4.40 -10.87
CA GLN A 33 -5.39 -3.44 -11.97
C GLN A 33 -4.00 -3.04 -12.48
N LEU A 34 -3.01 -2.89 -11.59
CA LEU A 34 -1.62 -2.63 -11.97
C LEU A 34 -1.03 -3.80 -12.75
N GLU A 35 -1.23 -5.04 -12.32
CA GLU A 35 -0.79 -6.24 -13.04
C GLU A 35 -1.40 -6.30 -14.44
N THR A 36 -2.69 -6.03 -14.55
CA THR A 36 -3.39 -5.96 -15.84
C THR A 36 -2.78 -4.88 -16.73
N LEU A 37 -2.52 -3.69 -16.19
CA LEU A 37 -1.94 -2.59 -16.95
C LEU A 37 -0.50 -2.88 -17.38
N ILE A 38 0.32 -3.48 -16.52
CA ILE A 38 1.68 -3.94 -16.83
C ILE A 38 1.64 -4.91 -18.03
N SER A 39 0.73 -5.88 -18.00
CA SER A 39 0.61 -6.89 -19.06
C SER A 39 0.24 -6.30 -20.43
N GLN A 40 -0.43 -5.15 -20.45
CA GLN A 40 -0.87 -4.45 -21.65
C GLN A 40 0.10 -3.35 -22.10
N THR A 41 1.10 -3.02 -21.29
CA THR A 41 2.01 -1.91 -21.54
C THR A 41 3.25 -2.38 -22.30
N GLU A 42 3.44 -1.91 -23.53
CA GLU A 42 4.62 -2.28 -24.33
C GLU A 42 5.88 -1.51 -23.90
N SER A 43 5.71 -0.26 -23.47
CA SER A 43 6.81 0.63 -23.04
C SER A 43 7.49 0.11 -21.77
N GLU A 44 8.79 -0.21 -21.88
CA GLU A 44 9.60 -0.70 -20.77
C GLU A 44 9.68 0.31 -19.61
N ASN A 45 9.85 1.60 -19.93
CA ASN A 45 9.90 2.65 -18.92
C ASN A 45 8.59 2.73 -18.13
N ILE A 46 7.45 2.56 -18.80
CA ILE A 46 6.14 2.61 -18.14
C ILE A 46 5.91 1.33 -17.34
N ARG A 47 6.29 0.16 -17.86
CA ARG A 47 6.24 -1.11 -17.10
C ARG A 47 7.04 -1.04 -15.81
N SER A 48 8.29 -0.57 -15.87
CA SER A 48 9.14 -0.41 -14.67
C SER A 48 8.48 0.49 -13.62
N CYS A 49 7.90 1.62 -14.03
CA CYS A 49 7.19 2.50 -13.10
C CYS A 49 5.98 1.82 -12.44
N LEU A 50 5.24 1.01 -13.19
CA LEU A 50 4.06 0.31 -12.68
C LEU A 50 4.44 -0.84 -11.75
N GLU A 51 5.51 -1.58 -12.07
CA GLU A 51 6.08 -2.64 -11.23
C GLU A 51 6.54 -2.06 -9.88
N GLU A 52 7.32 -0.96 -9.91
CA GLU A 52 7.74 -0.27 -8.67
C GLU A 52 6.56 0.23 -7.83
N ALA A 53 5.47 0.68 -8.47
CA ALA A 53 4.28 1.15 -7.77
C ALA A 53 3.55 -0.02 -7.08
N ALA A 54 3.40 -1.16 -7.77
CA ALA A 54 2.79 -2.36 -7.20
C ALA A 54 3.57 -2.87 -5.98
N ASP A 55 4.91 -2.91 -6.07
CA ASP A 55 5.79 -3.33 -4.97
C ASP A 55 5.67 -2.42 -3.75
N ARG A 56 5.64 -1.09 -3.96
CA ARG A 56 5.47 -0.11 -2.88
C ARG A 56 4.12 -0.25 -2.20
N ILE A 57 3.06 -0.45 -2.97
CA ILE A 57 1.70 -0.65 -2.44
C ILE A 57 1.63 -1.95 -1.65
N PHE A 58 2.22 -3.03 -2.14
CA PHE A 58 2.33 -4.30 -1.41
C PHE A 58 3.09 -4.13 -0.09
N ALA A 59 4.20 -3.38 -0.10
CA ALA A 59 4.97 -3.09 1.11
C ALA A 59 4.19 -2.26 2.14
N LEU A 60 3.24 -1.42 1.73
CA LEU A 60 2.38 -0.69 2.70
C LEU A 60 1.43 -1.62 3.46
N VAL A 61 1.04 -2.75 2.86
CA VAL A 61 0.15 -3.73 3.50
C VAL A 61 0.91 -4.79 4.29
N TYR A 62 2.03 -5.25 3.75
CA TYR A 62 2.76 -6.41 4.27
C TYR A 62 4.15 -6.08 4.83
N GLY A 63 4.61 -4.83 4.69
CA GLY A 63 5.98 -4.42 5.01
C GLY A 63 6.21 -3.95 6.45
N ASP A 64 5.16 -3.70 7.24
CA ASP A 64 5.32 -3.37 8.67
C ASP A 64 5.87 -4.58 9.48
N ASP A 65 5.75 -5.81 8.94
CA ASP A 65 6.35 -7.03 9.50
C ASP A 65 7.77 -7.34 8.94
N ALA A 66 8.27 -6.58 7.95
CA ALA A 66 9.57 -6.87 7.31
C ALA A 66 10.77 -6.19 7.99
N ASP A 67 10.54 -5.24 8.91
CA ASP A 67 11.60 -4.54 9.67
C ASP A 67 12.11 -5.32 10.91
N VAL A 68 11.65 -6.56 11.16
CA VAL A 68 12.13 -7.42 12.27
C VAL A 68 13.16 -8.48 11.88
N VAL A 69 13.65 -8.50 10.63
CA VAL A 69 14.68 -9.46 10.20
C VAL A 69 16.00 -8.81 9.76
N SER A 70 16.61 -7.99 10.63
CA SER A 70 18.07 -7.80 10.58
C SER A 70 18.63 -7.18 11.86
N GLU A 71 18.81 -7.96 12.94
CA GLU A 71 19.81 -7.59 13.97
C GLU A 71 20.37 -8.74 14.85
N ASP A 72 20.06 -10.02 14.62
CA ASP A 72 20.77 -11.12 15.31
C ASP A 72 21.06 -12.31 14.38
N ALA A 73 21.93 -12.09 13.40
CA ALA A 73 22.72 -13.17 12.82
C ALA A 73 24.02 -13.29 13.64
N SER A 74 23.93 -13.70 14.90
CA SER A 74 25.12 -14.11 15.65
C SER A 74 25.65 -15.42 15.03
N PRO A 75 26.90 -15.46 14.52
CA PRO A 75 27.46 -16.70 14.00
C PRO A 75 27.64 -17.68 15.15
N LEU A 76 26.80 -18.71 15.16
CA LEU A 76 26.92 -19.89 16.02
C LEU A 76 28.31 -20.54 15.83
N GLY A 77 29.11 -20.50 16.90
CA GLY A 77 30.06 -21.55 17.26
C GLY A 77 31.32 -21.67 16.42
N GLU A 78 32.39 -21.00 16.85
CA GLU A 78 33.75 -21.52 16.60
C GLU A 78 34.22 -22.28 17.83
N ALA A 79 34.60 -23.53 17.59
CA ALA A 79 35.04 -24.52 18.55
C ALA A 79 36.31 -24.09 19.30
N ALA A 80 36.39 -24.45 20.58
CA ALA A 80 37.63 -24.56 21.35
C ALA A 80 37.60 -25.84 22.19
#